data_AF-A0A9E2Y3S3-F1
#
_entry.id   AF-A0A9E2Y3S3-F1
#
_cell.length_a   1.000
_cell.length_b   1.000
_cell.length_c   1.000
_cell.angle_alpha   90.00
_cell.angle_beta   90.00
_cell.angle_gamma   90.00
#
_symmetry.space_group_name_H-M   'P 1'
#
loop_
_entity.id
_entity.type
_entity.pdbx_description
1 polymer ?
#
loop_
_entity_poly.entity_id
_entity_poly.type
_entity_poly.pdbx_seq_one_letter_code
_entity_poly.pdbx_strand_id
1 'polypeptide(L)'
;MPRWVVSAGLLAGIYAAAMIGAALWLPHEWDWQVLKWLGAHVAPTFSPEVSIVDVDWNLSDFASNRRRVANFLDGLVKSNQRPSAVILDIQFDPCQSNPCTGPLASADEILAASIRNAARRFPVYATEEPQLSRDDVIIGPLNPQDARIYSVLSGAAQTHFTIIPNSEGLFYRICYAGVPVDNSAGEPEGSANVWAMVARVLMTPRVFAESPPCDSTHIPVRMGPKIPIATPVVYKFANAHEFANYGSFDDKMYVIVGTIKADRPPFTDRSGPELLGWALSNALDQGSLVGRTTYYDVQPQNAMLLLVVPVFSGLAVLAYAAAFFQLKRLRLRGWRHRICWLSAGAAAVIGLAIVAMFETWLLASHHLQPQVSLIVLGVVLAAGLSGVRGSQVLYEESHAISAAPEETYDYDVFISYAHEERAWVFEHVFAPFRDARLPDGRKLTVFFDTSSIRAGAGWQTTLSLAIDASRFIVPVYSESYFRQPYCRFEISRAHRKWVLAGEESRCVLPVVRGHPAIWAAVDDIQALSVDDHPDLVLRYVAEVVDRLSRNTGTDPPDAEAGAS
;
A
#
# COMPACT_ATOMS: atom_id res chain seq x y z
N MET A 1 7.38 -33.94 -5.75
CA MET A 1 7.90 -32.55 -5.71
C MET A 1 8.64 -32.32 -4.39
N PRO A 2 9.73 -31.54 -4.36
CA PRO A 2 10.41 -31.19 -3.12
C PRO A 2 9.45 -30.49 -2.14
N ARG A 3 9.54 -30.80 -0.83
CA ARG A 3 8.66 -30.20 0.21
C ARG A 3 8.68 -28.67 0.20
N TRP A 4 9.84 -28.07 -0.08
CA TRP A 4 9.98 -26.62 -0.17
C TRP A 4 9.15 -26.00 -1.32
N VAL A 5 8.96 -26.71 -2.44
CA VAL A 5 8.14 -26.26 -3.58
C VAL A 5 6.67 -26.24 -3.18
N VAL A 6 6.21 -27.27 -2.48
CA VAL A 6 4.82 -27.37 -2.02
C VAL A 6 4.50 -26.27 -1.01
N SER A 7 5.37 -26.03 -0.03
CA SER A 7 5.19 -24.95 0.94
C SER A 7 5.20 -23.57 0.28
N ALA A 8 6.18 -23.29 -0.58
CA ALA A 8 6.25 -22.01 -1.28
C ALA A 8 5.02 -21.79 -2.19
N GLY A 9 4.58 -22.83 -2.90
CA GLY A 9 3.37 -22.80 -3.72
C GLY A 9 2.11 -22.52 -2.90
N LEU A 10 1.98 -23.11 -1.70
CA LEU A 10 0.86 -22.83 -0.80
C LEU A 10 0.84 -21.37 -0.35
N LEU A 11 1.99 -20.82 0.09
CA LEU A 11 2.08 -19.42 0.53
C LEU A 11 1.81 -18.46 -0.63
N ALA A 12 2.29 -18.76 -1.84
CA ALA A 12 1.99 -17.98 -3.03
C ALA A 12 0.49 -18.05 -3.40
N GLY A 13 -0.14 -19.21 -3.24
CA GLY A 13 -1.59 -19.37 -3.41
C GLY A 13 -2.40 -18.56 -2.41
N ILE A 14 -1.98 -18.55 -1.12
CA ILE A 14 -2.60 -17.72 -0.07
C ILE A 14 -2.45 -16.23 -0.42
N TYR A 15 -1.27 -15.80 -0.84
CA TYR A 15 -1.04 -14.42 -1.29
C TYR A 15 -1.99 -14.05 -2.44
N ALA A 16 -2.05 -14.87 -3.50
CA ALA A 16 -2.89 -14.60 -4.66
C ALA A 16 -4.38 -14.53 -4.29
N ALA A 17 -4.87 -15.47 -3.48
CA ALA A 17 -6.25 -15.48 -3.01
C ALA A 17 -6.59 -14.23 -2.17
N ALA A 18 -5.69 -13.84 -1.26
CA ALA A 18 -5.86 -12.63 -0.46
C ALA A 18 -5.89 -11.36 -1.33
N MET A 19 -4.99 -11.24 -2.31
CA MET A 19 -4.95 -10.08 -3.21
C MET A 19 -6.16 -10.01 -4.14
N ILE A 20 -6.66 -11.15 -4.64
CA ILE A 20 -7.88 -11.18 -5.45
C ILE A 20 -9.09 -10.78 -4.59
N GLY A 21 -9.21 -11.35 -3.38
CA GLY A 21 -10.28 -10.97 -2.45
C GLY A 21 -10.23 -9.49 -2.08
N ALA A 22 -9.03 -8.97 -1.81
CA ALA A 22 -8.81 -7.56 -1.52
C ALA A 22 -9.16 -6.66 -2.72
N ALA A 23 -8.75 -7.00 -3.94
CA ALA A 23 -9.07 -6.22 -5.13
C ALA A 23 -10.58 -6.18 -5.42
N LEU A 24 -11.31 -7.25 -5.08
CA LEU A 24 -12.77 -7.31 -5.25
C LEU A 24 -13.55 -6.63 -4.12
N TRP A 25 -12.96 -6.49 -2.93
CA TRP A 25 -13.69 -6.09 -1.71
C TRP A 25 -13.21 -4.79 -1.07
N LEU A 26 -11.95 -4.38 -1.26
CA LEU A 26 -11.43 -3.13 -0.70
C LEU A 26 -12.30 -1.97 -1.20
N PRO A 27 -12.99 -1.25 -0.30
CA PRO A 27 -13.78 -0.12 -0.71
C PRO A 27 -12.83 0.94 -1.28
N HIS A 28 -13.09 1.34 -2.53
CA HIS A 28 -12.35 2.42 -3.21
C HIS A 28 -12.28 3.72 -2.37
N GLU A 29 -13.16 3.86 -1.38
CA GLU A 29 -13.22 4.99 -0.44
C GLU A 29 -11.91 5.25 0.31
N TRP A 30 -11.11 4.22 0.65
CA TRP A 30 -9.88 4.43 1.42
C TRP A 30 -8.84 5.24 0.64
N ASP A 31 -8.64 4.91 -0.64
CA ASP A 31 -7.73 5.65 -1.50
C ASP A 31 -8.25 7.08 -1.74
N TRP A 32 -9.57 7.25 -1.89
CA TRP A 32 -10.18 8.55 -1.99
C TRP A 32 -9.98 9.40 -0.74
N GLN A 33 -10.05 8.83 0.46
CA GLN A 33 -9.79 9.57 1.69
C GLN A 33 -8.33 10.05 1.78
N VAL A 34 -7.37 9.22 1.38
CA VAL A 34 -5.95 9.61 1.32
C VAL A 34 -5.74 10.70 0.28
N LEU A 35 -6.31 10.57 -0.91
CA LEU A 35 -6.24 11.59 -1.96
C LEU A 35 -6.93 12.90 -1.54
N LYS A 36 -8.05 12.81 -0.82
CA LYS A 36 -8.77 13.97 -0.25
C LYS A 36 -7.94 14.64 0.83
N TRP A 37 -7.29 13.87 1.69
CA TRP A 37 -6.39 14.40 2.72
C TRP A 37 -5.17 15.09 2.08
N LEU A 38 -4.50 14.46 1.11
CA LEU A 38 -3.39 15.05 0.36
C LEU A 38 -3.84 16.31 -0.39
N GLY A 39 -4.98 16.24 -1.07
CA GLY A 39 -5.59 17.36 -1.79
C GLY A 39 -6.00 18.51 -0.88
N ALA A 40 -6.42 18.24 0.36
CA ALA A 40 -6.74 19.29 1.34
C ALA A 40 -5.51 20.07 1.80
N HIS A 41 -4.31 19.46 1.79
CA HIS A 41 -3.06 20.15 2.10
C HIS A 41 -2.54 20.98 0.91
N VAL A 42 -3.03 20.71 -0.29
CA VAL A 42 -2.80 21.49 -1.52
C VAL A 42 -4.15 22.02 -2.01
N ALA A 43 -4.89 22.68 -1.10
CA ALA A 43 -6.21 23.19 -1.40
C ALA A 43 -6.12 24.14 -2.61
N PRO A 44 -6.93 23.92 -3.66
CA PRO A 44 -6.95 24.83 -4.80
C PRO A 44 -7.34 26.23 -4.31
N THR A 45 -6.60 27.22 -4.76
CA THR A 45 -6.96 28.62 -4.54
C THR A 45 -7.98 29.04 -5.56
N PHE A 46 -9.04 29.73 -5.12
CA PHE A 46 -10.00 30.33 -6.04
C PHE A 46 -9.28 31.43 -6.84
N SER A 47 -9.43 31.43 -8.17
CA SER A 47 -8.69 32.36 -9.01
C SER A 47 -9.15 33.80 -8.71
N PRO A 48 -8.23 34.76 -8.51
CA PRO A 48 -8.60 36.16 -8.35
C PRO A 48 -9.21 36.75 -9.63
N GLU A 49 -9.06 36.07 -10.77
CA GLU A 49 -9.62 36.45 -12.07
C GLU A 49 -11.10 36.06 -12.22
N VAL A 50 -11.70 35.38 -11.24
CA VAL A 50 -13.11 34.97 -11.30
C VAL A 50 -13.92 35.73 -10.25
N SER A 51 -15.06 36.28 -10.65
CA SER A 51 -16.01 36.93 -9.75
C SER A 51 -17.42 36.41 -9.97
N ILE A 52 -18.18 36.30 -8.89
CA ILE A 52 -19.58 35.87 -8.92
C ILE A 52 -20.47 37.05 -8.55
N VAL A 53 -21.50 37.27 -9.35
CA VAL A 53 -22.55 38.26 -9.12
C VAL A 53 -23.85 37.51 -8.86
N ASP A 54 -24.27 37.51 -7.60
CA ASP A 54 -25.54 36.94 -7.13
C ASP A 54 -26.66 37.94 -7.45
N VAL A 55 -27.43 37.65 -8.50
CA VAL A 55 -28.61 38.44 -8.84
C VAL A 55 -29.80 37.93 -8.03
N ASP A 56 -30.47 38.81 -7.31
CA ASP A 56 -31.70 38.44 -6.61
C ASP A 56 -32.77 38.06 -7.64
N TRP A 57 -33.11 36.77 -7.67
CA TRP A 57 -33.93 36.15 -8.71
C TRP A 57 -35.27 35.72 -8.15
N ASN A 58 -36.34 36.29 -8.70
CA ASN A 58 -37.70 35.95 -8.31
C ASN A 58 -38.30 34.93 -9.27
N LEU A 59 -38.52 33.69 -8.81
CA LEU A 59 -39.10 32.61 -9.62
C LEU A 59 -40.51 32.91 -10.16
N SER A 60 -41.21 33.92 -9.62
CA SER A 60 -42.53 34.33 -10.11
C SER A 60 -42.52 35.54 -11.06
N ASP A 61 -41.37 36.20 -11.26
CA ASP A 61 -41.28 37.47 -12.02
C ASP A 61 -40.09 37.48 -12.98
N PHE A 62 -40.19 36.65 -14.03
CA PHE A 62 -39.17 36.53 -15.07
C PHE A 62 -38.86 37.85 -15.79
N ALA A 63 -39.87 38.73 -15.95
CA ALA A 63 -39.68 40.02 -16.62
C ALA A 63 -38.78 40.95 -15.79
N SER A 64 -39.01 41.03 -14.48
CA SER A 64 -38.14 41.78 -13.57
C SER A 64 -36.73 41.19 -13.53
N ASN A 65 -36.60 39.87 -13.50
CA ASN A 65 -35.30 39.20 -13.52
C ASN A 65 -34.48 39.53 -14.78
N ARG A 66 -35.10 39.46 -15.96
CA ARG A 66 -34.44 39.84 -17.23
C ARG A 66 -34.00 41.31 -17.22
N ARG A 67 -34.82 42.21 -16.67
CA ARG A 67 -34.43 43.63 -16.49
C ARG A 67 -33.29 43.82 -15.49
N ARG A 68 -33.20 43.01 -14.43
CA ARG A 68 -32.08 43.06 -13.47
C ARG A 68 -30.77 42.69 -14.14
N VAL A 69 -30.74 41.59 -14.91
CA VAL A 69 -29.56 41.20 -15.69
C VAL A 69 -29.20 42.28 -16.71
N ALA A 70 -30.20 42.84 -17.40
CA ALA A 70 -29.99 43.95 -18.34
C ALA A 70 -29.35 45.17 -17.67
N ASN A 71 -29.89 45.59 -16.52
CA ASN A 71 -29.37 46.70 -15.74
C ASN A 71 -27.93 46.48 -15.25
N PHE A 72 -27.58 45.24 -14.89
CA PHE A 72 -26.21 44.88 -14.53
C PHE A 72 -25.25 45.05 -15.71
N LEU A 73 -25.60 44.52 -16.88
CA LEU A 73 -24.80 44.66 -18.11
C LEU A 73 -24.64 46.13 -18.53
N ASP A 74 -25.73 46.90 -18.48
CA ASP A 74 -25.68 48.34 -18.74
C ASP A 74 -24.81 49.08 -17.71
N GLY A 75 -24.80 48.65 -16.45
CA GLY A 75 -23.93 49.16 -15.40
C GLY A 75 -22.45 48.98 -15.72
N LEU A 76 -22.06 47.79 -16.18
CA LEU A 76 -20.70 47.50 -16.66
C LEU A 76 -20.31 48.46 -17.79
N VAL A 77 -21.18 48.60 -18.80
CA VAL A 77 -20.92 49.44 -19.98
C VAL A 77 -20.84 50.92 -19.60
N LYS A 78 -21.78 51.44 -18.80
CA LYS A 78 -21.82 52.84 -18.36
C LYS A 78 -20.62 53.21 -17.51
N SER A 79 -20.16 52.29 -16.66
CA SER A 79 -19.00 52.47 -15.79
C SER A 79 -17.67 52.21 -16.52
N ASN A 80 -17.70 51.95 -17.83
CA ASN A 80 -16.54 51.64 -18.66
C ASN A 80 -15.70 50.45 -18.12
N GLN A 81 -16.36 49.50 -17.45
CA GLN A 81 -15.74 48.25 -17.06
C GLN A 81 -15.62 47.33 -18.28
N ARG A 82 -14.61 46.46 -18.25
CA ARG A 82 -14.23 45.64 -19.41
C ARG A 82 -13.80 44.23 -18.96
N PRO A 83 -14.68 43.43 -18.34
CA PRO A 83 -14.38 42.03 -18.03
C PRO A 83 -13.87 41.25 -19.25
N SER A 84 -13.04 40.23 -19.04
CA SER A 84 -12.63 39.30 -20.11
C SER A 84 -13.84 38.61 -20.73
N ALA A 85 -14.82 38.24 -19.90
CA ALA A 85 -16.12 37.72 -20.33
C ALA A 85 -17.16 37.88 -19.22
N VAL A 86 -18.43 37.94 -19.63
CA VAL A 86 -19.58 37.78 -18.72
C VAL A 86 -20.29 36.48 -19.05
N ILE A 87 -20.50 35.64 -18.04
CA ILE A 87 -21.16 34.34 -18.14
C ILE A 87 -22.49 34.43 -17.39
N LEU A 88 -23.59 34.31 -18.10
CA LEU A 88 -24.93 34.26 -17.52
C LEU A 88 -25.24 32.80 -17.18
N ASP A 89 -25.01 32.42 -15.92
CA ASP A 89 -25.32 31.11 -15.36
C ASP A 89 -26.81 31.00 -15.02
N ILE A 90 -27.62 31.27 -16.05
CA ILE A 90 -29.06 31.47 -16.00
C ILE A 90 -29.61 31.08 -17.37
N GLN A 91 -30.56 30.16 -17.39
CA GLN A 91 -31.27 29.79 -18.60
C GLN A 91 -32.42 30.76 -18.89
N PHE A 92 -32.56 31.19 -20.15
CA PHE A 92 -33.68 32.03 -20.58
C PHE A 92 -34.65 31.25 -21.46
N ASP A 93 -35.69 30.72 -20.84
CA ASP A 93 -36.75 29.96 -21.53
C ASP A 93 -37.56 30.86 -22.47
N PRO A 94 -38.08 30.34 -23.60
CA PRO A 94 -38.99 31.10 -24.42
C PRO A 94 -40.26 31.40 -23.63
N CYS A 95 -40.84 32.55 -23.92
CA CYS A 95 -42.12 32.91 -23.34
C CYS A 95 -43.21 31.89 -23.80
N GLN A 96 -43.91 31.29 -22.82
CA GLN A 96 -44.84 30.18 -23.07
C GLN A 96 -46.20 30.62 -23.64
N SER A 97 -46.54 31.90 -23.59
CA SER A 97 -47.77 32.43 -24.17
C SER A 97 -47.57 32.76 -25.66
N ASN A 98 -48.45 32.30 -26.55
CA ASN A 98 -48.45 32.70 -27.95
C ASN A 98 -49.72 33.52 -28.30
N PRO A 99 -49.60 34.81 -28.67
CA PRO A 99 -48.38 35.61 -28.79
C PRO A 99 -47.80 36.01 -27.43
N CYS A 100 -46.48 36.13 -27.36
CA CYS A 100 -45.79 36.70 -26.21
C CYS A 100 -46.19 38.17 -26.05
N THR A 101 -47.16 38.42 -25.19
CA THR A 101 -47.74 39.74 -24.96
C THR A 101 -47.48 40.16 -23.52
N GLY A 102 -47.18 41.44 -23.32
CA GLY A 102 -47.04 42.02 -21.98
C GLY A 102 -45.59 42.23 -21.49
N PRO A 103 -45.38 42.25 -20.16
CA PRO A 103 -44.13 42.69 -19.54
C PRO A 103 -42.88 41.88 -19.91
N LEU A 104 -43.04 40.59 -20.23
CA LEU A 104 -41.94 39.67 -20.56
C LEU A 104 -41.32 40.00 -21.91
N ALA A 105 -42.13 40.09 -22.98
CA ALA A 105 -41.62 40.44 -24.31
C ALA A 105 -40.83 41.77 -24.32
N SER A 106 -41.29 42.78 -23.56
CA SER A 106 -40.57 44.03 -23.38
C SER A 106 -39.26 43.85 -22.59
N ALA A 107 -39.25 42.99 -21.57
CA ALA A 107 -38.02 42.67 -20.83
C ALA A 107 -36.99 41.93 -21.70
N ASP A 108 -37.44 41.10 -22.64
CA ASP A 108 -36.61 40.35 -23.57
C ASP A 108 -35.91 41.30 -24.54
N GLU A 109 -36.65 42.26 -25.08
CA GLU A 109 -36.11 43.33 -25.92
C GLU A 109 -35.06 44.18 -25.19
N ILE A 110 -35.35 44.54 -23.93
CA ILE A 110 -34.43 45.30 -23.07
C ILE A 110 -33.14 44.49 -22.81
N LEU A 111 -33.27 43.21 -22.44
CA LEU A 111 -32.13 42.35 -22.18
C LEU A 111 -31.31 42.10 -23.45
N ALA A 112 -31.95 41.77 -24.57
CA ALA A 112 -31.26 41.57 -25.85
C ALA A 112 -30.58 42.85 -26.36
N ALA A 113 -31.15 44.04 -26.12
CA ALA A 113 -30.49 45.31 -26.40
C ALA A 113 -29.25 45.52 -25.51
N SER A 114 -29.36 45.21 -24.21
CA SER A 114 -28.25 45.35 -23.24
C SER A 114 -27.12 44.36 -23.55
N ILE A 115 -27.44 43.12 -23.91
CA ILE A 115 -26.46 42.11 -24.36
C ILE A 115 -25.74 42.60 -25.62
N ARG A 116 -26.46 43.07 -26.65
CA ARG A 116 -25.83 43.60 -27.87
C ARG A 116 -24.89 44.76 -27.58
N ASN A 117 -25.26 45.63 -26.63
CA ASN A 117 -24.43 46.77 -26.25
C ASN A 117 -23.16 46.31 -25.50
N ALA A 118 -23.30 45.38 -24.56
CA ALA A 118 -22.21 44.77 -23.81
C ALA A 118 -21.25 43.96 -24.72
N ALA A 119 -21.81 43.14 -25.61
CA ALA A 119 -21.09 42.28 -26.57
C ALA A 119 -20.14 43.04 -27.50
N ARG A 120 -20.36 44.35 -27.70
CA ARG A 120 -19.45 45.23 -28.46
C ARG A 120 -18.15 45.53 -27.69
N ARG A 121 -18.12 45.31 -26.38
CA ARG A 121 -16.99 45.62 -25.50
C ARG A 121 -16.33 44.38 -24.93
N PHE A 122 -17.13 43.38 -24.57
CA PHE A 122 -16.68 42.11 -23.99
C PHE A 122 -17.68 41.01 -24.33
N PRO A 123 -17.25 39.75 -24.49
CA PRO A 123 -18.15 38.66 -24.85
C PRO A 123 -19.13 38.34 -23.71
N VAL A 124 -20.36 38.00 -24.08
CA VAL A 124 -21.44 37.61 -23.16
C VAL A 124 -21.93 36.22 -23.55
N TYR A 125 -21.84 35.28 -22.62
CA TYR A 125 -22.26 33.90 -22.78
C TYR A 125 -23.47 33.60 -21.90
N ALA A 126 -24.28 32.61 -22.25
CA ALA A 126 -25.34 32.11 -21.37
C ALA A 126 -25.42 30.60 -21.38
N THR A 127 -25.95 30.04 -20.30
CA THR A 127 -26.10 28.60 -20.14
C THR A 127 -27.07 27.99 -21.16
N GLU A 128 -26.72 26.83 -21.70
CA GLU A 128 -27.49 25.98 -22.61
C GLU A 128 -27.41 24.54 -22.09
N GLU A 129 -28.45 24.10 -21.38
CA GLU A 129 -28.43 22.79 -20.72
C GLU A 129 -29.07 21.68 -21.58
N PRO A 130 -28.36 20.56 -21.83
CA PRO A 130 -28.97 19.35 -22.35
C PRO A 130 -29.85 18.69 -21.28
N GLN A 131 -30.84 17.92 -21.71
CA GLN A 131 -31.62 17.07 -20.81
C GLN A 131 -30.85 15.78 -20.51
N LEU A 132 -30.48 15.58 -19.25
CA LEU A 132 -29.63 14.47 -18.81
C LEU A 132 -30.34 13.57 -17.80
N SER A 133 -30.06 12.27 -17.87
CA SER A 133 -30.41 11.30 -16.83
C SER A 133 -29.52 11.48 -15.60
N ARG A 134 -29.83 10.75 -14.53
CA ARG A 134 -28.95 10.66 -13.35
C ARG A 134 -27.57 10.07 -13.65
N ASP A 135 -27.46 9.29 -14.73
CA ASP A 135 -26.22 8.63 -15.17
C ASP A 135 -25.48 9.46 -16.24
N ASP A 136 -25.81 10.75 -16.36
CA ASP A 136 -25.18 11.68 -17.31
C ASP A 136 -25.37 11.28 -18.80
N VAL A 137 -26.54 10.68 -19.10
CA VAL A 137 -26.94 10.28 -20.47
C VAL A 137 -27.96 11.26 -21.02
N ILE A 138 -27.82 11.65 -22.28
CA ILE A 138 -28.81 12.50 -22.98
C ILE A 138 -30.14 11.75 -23.07
N ILE A 139 -31.19 12.33 -22.50
CA ILE A 139 -32.55 11.72 -22.46
C ILE A 139 -33.57 12.46 -23.32
N GLY A 140 -33.21 13.62 -23.87
CA GLY A 140 -34.15 14.45 -24.60
C GLY A 140 -33.47 15.51 -25.45
N PRO A 141 -34.28 16.29 -26.17
CA PRO A 141 -33.80 17.44 -26.93
C PRO A 141 -33.24 18.51 -26.00
N LEU A 142 -32.48 19.42 -26.58
CA LEU A 142 -32.02 20.62 -25.90
C LEU A 142 -33.20 21.42 -25.36
N ASN A 143 -33.07 21.96 -24.16
CA ASN A 143 -34.15 22.76 -23.60
C ASN A 143 -34.44 23.98 -24.50
N PRO A 144 -35.72 24.29 -24.77
CA PRO A 144 -36.08 25.44 -25.59
C PRO A 144 -35.49 26.74 -25.03
N GLN A 145 -34.99 27.59 -25.92
CA GLN A 145 -34.35 28.85 -25.57
C GLN A 145 -35.10 30.04 -26.17
N ASP A 146 -35.01 31.19 -25.51
CA ASP A 146 -35.50 32.44 -26.06
C ASP A 146 -34.60 32.91 -27.21
N ALA A 147 -35.04 32.66 -28.45
CA ALA A 147 -34.27 33.00 -29.65
C ALA A 147 -33.89 34.48 -29.75
N ARG A 148 -34.64 35.41 -29.14
CA ARG A 148 -34.31 36.85 -29.17
C ARG A 148 -33.09 37.16 -28.30
N ILE A 149 -32.96 36.45 -27.19
CA ILE A 149 -31.82 36.59 -26.26
C ILE A 149 -30.62 35.81 -26.80
N TYR A 150 -30.80 34.54 -27.17
CA TYR A 150 -29.68 33.69 -27.57
C TYR A 150 -29.05 34.08 -28.92
N SER A 151 -29.81 34.68 -29.83
CA SER A 151 -29.27 35.19 -31.12
C SER A 151 -28.31 36.37 -30.97
N VAL A 152 -28.26 37.02 -29.80
CA VAL A 152 -27.37 38.17 -29.56
C VAL A 152 -26.21 37.87 -28.61
N LEU A 153 -26.12 36.64 -28.08
CA LEU A 153 -25.00 36.18 -27.26
C LEU A 153 -23.74 35.96 -28.11
N SER A 154 -22.58 36.02 -27.47
CA SER A 154 -21.30 35.59 -28.05
C SER A 154 -21.21 34.06 -28.16
N GLY A 155 -21.99 33.34 -27.36
CA GLY A 155 -22.17 31.90 -27.46
C GLY A 155 -23.01 31.36 -26.31
N ALA A 156 -23.41 30.09 -26.44
CA ALA A 156 -24.07 29.35 -25.38
C ALA A 156 -23.33 28.02 -25.13
N ALA A 157 -23.46 27.49 -23.92
CA ALA A 157 -22.73 26.31 -23.46
C ALA A 157 -23.33 25.76 -22.16
N GLN A 158 -23.10 24.48 -21.85
CA GLN A 158 -23.62 23.84 -20.64
C GLN A 158 -22.78 24.14 -19.40
N THR A 159 -23.43 24.17 -18.25
CA THR A 159 -22.86 24.33 -16.91
C THR A 159 -23.18 23.15 -15.99
N HIS A 160 -23.62 22.04 -16.57
CA HIS A 160 -23.87 20.79 -15.90
C HIS A 160 -22.62 20.21 -15.24
N PHE A 161 -22.82 19.74 -14.01
CA PHE A 161 -21.84 18.96 -13.27
C PHE A 161 -22.45 17.61 -12.92
N THR A 162 -21.62 16.58 -12.96
CA THR A 162 -21.98 15.21 -12.60
C THR A 162 -21.10 14.70 -11.46
N ILE A 163 -21.65 13.77 -10.69
CA ILE A 163 -20.89 12.95 -9.76
C ILE A 163 -20.86 11.56 -10.35
N ILE A 164 -19.67 11.05 -10.66
CA ILE A 164 -19.54 9.67 -11.12
C ILE A 164 -19.98 8.76 -9.96
N PRO A 165 -20.86 7.76 -10.18
CA PRO A 165 -21.28 6.84 -9.14
C PRO A 165 -20.07 6.26 -8.37
N ASN A 166 -20.15 6.28 -7.04
CA ASN A 166 -19.07 5.85 -6.13
C ASN A 166 -17.81 6.74 -6.11
N SER A 167 -17.88 7.94 -6.67
CA SER A 167 -16.86 8.98 -6.48
C SER A 167 -17.43 10.11 -5.59
N GLU A 168 -16.60 10.66 -4.70
CA GLU A 168 -16.91 11.95 -4.04
C GLU A 168 -16.50 13.16 -4.91
N GLY A 169 -15.99 12.90 -6.12
CA GLY A 169 -15.49 13.92 -7.04
C GLY A 169 -16.61 14.60 -7.82
N LEU A 170 -16.45 15.89 -8.06
CA LEU A 170 -17.28 16.65 -8.98
C LEU A 170 -16.61 16.69 -10.36
N PHE A 171 -17.36 16.41 -11.41
CA PHE A 171 -16.87 16.40 -12.78
C PHE A 171 -17.77 17.25 -13.67
N TYR A 172 -17.21 17.76 -14.77
CA TYR A 172 -18.02 18.28 -15.88
C TYR A 172 -17.55 17.62 -17.17
N ARG A 173 -18.49 17.44 -18.12
CA ARG A 173 -18.17 16.89 -19.43
C ARG A 173 -17.71 18.00 -20.36
N ILE A 174 -16.62 17.81 -21.11
CA ILE A 174 -16.13 18.84 -22.05
C ILE A 174 -17.19 19.14 -23.11
N CYS A 175 -17.87 18.11 -23.60
CA CYS A 175 -18.86 18.24 -24.65
C CYS A 175 -19.88 17.08 -24.64
N TYR A 176 -21.14 17.40 -24.92
CA TYR A 176 -22.20 16.44 -25.23
C TYR A 176 -22.40 16.41 -26.75
N ALA A 177 -22.02 15.30 -27.38
CA ALA A 177 -22.14 15.13 -28.82
C ALA A 177 -23.57 14.75 -29.21
N GLY A 178 -24.07 15.30 -30.32
CA GLY A 178 -25.33 14.87 -30.93
C GLY A 178 -26.56 15.04 -30.04
N VAL A 179 -26.62 16.10 -29.23
CA VAL A 179 -27.81 16.46 -28.45
C VAL A 179 -28.93 16.80 -29.44
N PRO A 180 -30.10 16.14 -29.38
CA PRO A 180 -31.20 16.43 -30.29
C PRO A 180 -31.64 17.89 -30.15
N VAL A 181 -32.02 18.53 -31.24
CA VAL A 181 -32.57 19.90 -31.24
C VAL A 181 -33.93 19.86 -31.89
N ASP A 182 -34.91 20.42 -31.21
CA ASP A 182 -36.26 20.60 -31.74
C ASP A 182 -36.45 22.05 -32.19
N ASN A 183 -37.22 22.23 -33.26
CA ASN A 183 -37.63 23.55 -33.72
C ASN A 183 -38.63 24.19 -32.74
N SER A 184 -39.03 25.43 -33.01
CA SER A 184 -40.03 26.13 -32.18
C SER A 184 -41.41 25.45 -32.12
N ALA A 185 -41.71 24.51 -33.01
CA ALA A 185 -42.93 23.71 -33.00
C ALA A 185 -42.78 22.38 -32.24
N GLY A 186 -41.60 22.09 -31.68
CA GLY A 186 -41.30 20.83 -31.00
C GLY A 186 -41.04 19.65 -31.94
N GLU A 187 -40.75 19.93 -33.22
CA GLU A 187 -40.39 18.89 -34.20
C GLU A 187 -38.86 18.76 -34.31
N PRO A 188 -38.32 17.54 -34.49
CA PRO A 188 -36.87 17.34 -34.60
C PRO A 188 -36.26 18.15 -35.76
N GLU A 189 -35.34 19.05 -35.44
CA GLU A 189 -34.63 19.92 -36.40
C GLU A 189 -33.21 19.40 -36.68
N GLY A 190 -32.65 18.60 -35.79
CA GLY A 190 -31.35 17.97 -35.98
C GLY A 190 -30.67 17.59 -34.67
N SER A 191 -29.35 17.72 -34.64
CA SER A 191 -28.57 17.55 -33.41
C SER A 191 -27.43 18.58 -33.35
N ALA A 192 -27.06 18.98 -32.13
CA ALA A 192 -25.99 19.93 -31.86
C ALA A 192 -25.00 19.34 -30.87
N ASN A 193 -23.77 19.85 -30.92
CA ASN A 193 -22.75 19.57 -29.90
C ASN A 193 -22.83 20.67 -28.84
N VAL A 194 -23.11 20.29 -27.60
CA VAL A 194 -23.22 21.23 -26.48
C VAL A 194 -21.93 21.18 -25.67
N TRP A 195 -21.16 22.25 -25.72
CA TRP A 195 -19.84 22.35 -25.09
C TRP A 195 -19.94 22.86 -23.66
N ALA A 196 -18.97 22.53 -22.81
CA ALA A 196 -18.83 23.11 -21.49
C ALA A 196 -18.58 24.62 -21.54
N MET A 197 -19.23 25.37 -20.65
CA MET A 197 -19.10 26.83 -20.54
C MET A 197 -17.65 27.25 -20.35
N VAL A 198 -16.92 26.53 -19.49
CA VAL A 198 -15.50 26.78 -19.21
C VAL A 198 -14.66 26.67 -20.50
N ALA A 199 -14.91 25.67 -21.35
CA ALA A 199 -14.24 25.52 -22.64
C ALA A 199 -14.62 26.65 -23.63
N ARG A 200 -15.92 26.98 -23.69
CA ARG A 200 -16.45 28.01 -24.58
C ARG A 200 -15.91 29.42 -24.28
N VAL A 201 -15.67 29.72 -23.00
CA VAL A 201 -15.22 31.05 -22.54
C VAL A 201 -13.72 31.23 -22.72
N LEU A 202 -12.89 30.22 -22.43
CA LEU A 202 -11.43 30.38 -22.50
C LEU A 202 -10.85 30.12 -23.90
N MET A 203 -11.57 29.44 -24.79
CA MET A 203 -11.12 29.25 -26.17
C MET A 203 -11.43 30.47 -27.03
N THR A 204 -10.44 30.98 -27.77
CA THR A 204 -10.73 31.99 -28.80
C THR A 204 -11.70 31.42 -29.85
N PRO A 205 -12.56 32.25 -30.49
CA PRO A 205 -13.51 31.76 -31.48
C PRO A 205 -12.88 30.93 -32.60
N ARG A 206 -11.65 31.28 -33.01
CA ARG A 206 -10.88 30.53 -34.00
C ARG A 206 -10.45 29.16 -33.48
N VAL A 207 -9.86 29.11 -32.29
CA VAL A 207 -9.44 27.84 -31.66
C VAL A 207 -10.65 26.95 -31.42
N PHE A 208 -11.77 27.52 -30.99
CA PHE A 208 -13.01 26.76 -30.79
C PHE A 208 -13.55 26.16 -32.09
N ALA A 209 -13.49 26.90 -33.20
CA ALA A 209 -13.91 26.40 -34.52
C ALA A 209 -12.97 25.30 -35.06
N GLU A 210 -11.69 25.35 -34.67
CA GLU A 210 -10.66 24.37 -35.02
C GLU A 210 -10.54 23.23 -33.97
N SER A 211 -11.37 23.24 -32.92
CA SER A 211 -11.32 22.25 -31.84
C SER A 211 -11.53 20.82 -32.35
N PRO A 212 -10.88 19.81 -31.73
CA PRO A 212 -11.12 18.41 -32.05
C PRO A 212 -12.61 18.04 -31.90
N PRO A 213 -13.06 16.95 -32.55
CA PRO A 213 -14.46 16.50 -32.45
C PRO A 213 -14.86 16.36 -30.99
N CYS A 214 -16.12 16.75 -30.70
CA CYS A 214 -16.74 16.75 -29.38
C CYS A 214 -16.37 15.50 -28.58
N ASP A 215 -15.47 15.69 -27.62
CA ASP A 215 -14.99 14.62 -26.74
C ASP A 215 -15.85 14.58 -25.49
N SER A 216 -16.40 13.40 -25.22
CA SER A 216 -17.21 13.09 -24.06
C SER A 216 -16.45 12.99 -22.74
N THR A 217 -15.17 13.30 -22.71
CA THR A 217 -14.31 13.17 -21.53
C THR A 217 -14.80 14.03 -20.37
N HIS A 218 -14.83 13.42 -19.18
CA HIS A 218 -15.10 14.09 -17.91
C HIS A 218 -13.82 14.74 -17.38
N ILE A 219 -13.90 16.02 -17.01
CA ILE A 219 -12.83 16.74 -16.34
C ILE A 219 -13.18 16.86 -14.85
N PRO A 220 -12.28 16.45 -13.93
CA PRO A 220 -12.48 16.66 -12.50
C PRO A 220 -12.36 18.14 -12.14
N VAL A 221 -13.26 18.62 -11.28
CA VAL A 221 -13.25 19.98 -10.73
C VAL A 221 -12.58 19.98 -9.36
N ARG A 222 -11.49 20.74 -9.23
CA ARG A 222 -10.85 20.97 -7.93
C ARG A 222 -11.66 21.99 -7.14
N MET A 223 -12.36 21.52 -6.10
CA MET A 223 -13.07 22.39 -5.17
C MET A 223 -12.19 22.71 -3.96
N GLY A 224 -12.03 23.99 -3.65
CA GLY A 224 -11.42 24.43 -2.39
C GLY A 224 -12.46 24.56 -1.28
N PRO A 225 -12.18 25.33 -0.22
CA PRO A 225 -13.17 25.70 0.79
C PRO A 225 -14.43 26.31 0.15
N LYS A 226 -15.56 26.32 0.88
CA LYS A 226 -16.75 27.03 0.40
C LYS A 226 -16.43 28.51 0.24
N ILE A 227 -16.86 29.08 -0.87
CA ILE A 227 -16.65 30.50 -1.13
C ILE A 227 -17.54 31.30 -0.18
N PRO A 228 -16.98 32.24 0.60
CA PRO A 228 -17.81 33.11 1.42
C PRO A 228 -18.68 33.98 0.50
N ILE A 229 -19.97 34.12 0.83
CA ILE A 229 -20.91 35.00 0.13
C ILE A 229 -20.62 36.46 0.55
N ALA A 230 -19.43 36.94 0.20
CA ALA A 230 -18.92 38.26 0.54
C ALA A 230 -17.93 38.75 -0.53
N THR A 231 -17.74 40.06 -0.57
CA THR A 231 -16.74 40.70 -1.43
C THR A 231 -15.32 40.33 -0.97
N PRO A 232 -14.33 40.28 -1.88
CA PRO A 232 -14.38 40.65 -3.30
C PRO A 232 -14.80 39.53 -4.26
N VAL A 233 -15.16 38.35 -3.77
CA VAL A 233 -15.43 37.18 -4.63
C VAL A 233 -16.89 37.13 -5.08
N VAL A 234 -17.81 37.39 -4.15
CA VAL A 234 -19.26 37.39 -4.41
C VAL A 234 -19.83 38.78 -4.18
N TYR A 235 -20.49 39.31 -5.21
CA TYR A 235 -21.19 40.58 -5.18
C TYR A 235 -22.71 40.34 -5.26
N LYS A 236 -23.49 40.95 -4.37
CA LYS A 236 -24.96 40.84 -4.42
C LYS A 236 -25.53 41.99 -5.23
N PHE A 237 -26.28 41.69 -6.28
CA PHE A 237 -26.91 42.69 -7.14
C PHE A 237 -28.43 42.72 -6.95
N ALA A 238 -28.92 43.77 -6.28
CA ALA A 238 -30.36 43.98 -6.09
C ALA A 238 -30.92 45.03 -7.06
N ASN A 239 -30.17 46.12 -7.33
CA ASN A 239 -30.63 47.19 -8.21
C ASN A 239 -29.48 47.95 -8.90
N ALA A 240 -29.82 48.71 -9.96
CA ALA A 240 -28.86 49.45 -10.78
C ALA A 240 -28.12 50.58 -10.03
N HIS A 241 -28.71 51.12 -8.96
CA HIS A 241 -28.11 52.23 -8.20
C HIS A 241 -26.92 51.77 -7.35
N GLU A 242 -26.79 50.47 -7.10
CA GLU A 242 -25.69 49.89 -6.34
C GLU A 242 -24.42 49.67 -7.19
N PHE A 243 -24.46 49.95 -8.50
CA PHE A 243 -23.33 49.59 -9.37
C PHE A 243 -22.02 50.28 -9.00
N ALA A 244 -22.09 51.54 -8.54
CA ALA A 244 -20.94 52.31 -8.10
C ALA A 244 -20.21 51.73 -6.87
N ASN A 245 -20.86 50.80 -6.15
CA ASN A 245 -20.30 50.14 -4.96
C ASN A 245 -19.68 48.77 -5.27
N TYR A 246 -19.77 48.27 -6.50
CA TYR A 246 -19.09 47.03 -6.89
C TYR A 246 -17.60 47.29 -7.15
N GLY A 247 -16.81 46.23 -7.04
CA GLY A 247 -15.40 46.25 -7.42
C GLY A 247 -15.20 46.61 -8.90
N SER A 248 -13.94 46.84 -9.27
CA SER A 248 -13.55 47.02 -10.67
C SER A 248 -13.49 45.66 -11.37
N PHE A 249 -14.37 45.42 -12.35
CA PHE A 249 -14.24 44.28 -13.26
C PHE A 249 -13.37 44.70 -14.46
N ASP A 250 -12.08 44.40 -14.39
CA ASP A 250 -11.08 44.72 -15.44
C ASP A 250 -10.96 43.61 -16.51
N ASP A 251 -10.07 43.80 -17.47
CA ASP A 251 -9.88 42.93 -18.65
C ASP A 251 -9.28 41.55 -18.37
N LYS A 252 -9.02 41.24 -17.10
CA LYS A 252 -8.62 39.92 -16.63
C LYS A 252 -9.74 39.17 -15.90
N MET A 253 -10.85 39.85 -15.60
CA MET A 253 -11.93 39.30 -14.79
C MET A 253 -12.97 38.57 -15.64
N TYR A 254 -13.25 37.33 -15.29
CA TYR A 254 -14.41 36.57 -15.73
C TYR A 254 -15.53 36.72 -14.71
N VAL A 255 -16.67 37.23 -15.16
CA VAL A 255 -17.79 37.55 -14.29
C VAL A 255 -18.92 36.56 -14.51
N ILE A 256 -19.22 35.75 -13.51
CA ILE A 256 -20.35 34.81 -13.50
C ILE A 256 -21.55 35.49 -12.86
N VAL A 257 -22.63 35.65 -13.62
CA VAL A 257 -23.90 36.22 -13.15
C VAL A 257 -24.87 35.07 -12.98
N GLY A 258 -25.31 34.81 -11.75
CA GLY A 258 -26.15 33.66 -11.45
C GLY A 258 -26.90 33.83 -10.14
N THR A 259 -27.50 32.74 -9.65
CA THR A 259 -28.39 32.78 -8.48
C THR A 259 -27.93 31.80 -7.40
N ILE A 260 -27.27 32.29 -6.35
CA ILE A 260 -26.66 31.40 -5.34
C ILE A 260 -27.71 30.60 -4.54
N LYS A 261 -28.90 31.20 -4.37
CA LYS A 261 -29.99 30.59 -3.61
C LYS A 261 -30.82 29.62 -4.44
N ALA A 262 -31.10 29.97 -5.70
CA ALA A 262 -32.05 29.22 -6.53
C ALA A 262 -31.37 28.14 -7.38
N ASP A 263 -30.13 28.36 -7.82
CA ASP A 263 -29.36 27.37 -8.55
C ASP A 263 -28.48 26.54 -7.62
N ARG A 264 -29.05 25.43 -7.14
CA ARG A 264 -28.39 24.46 -6.25
C ARG A 264 -28.61 23.04 -6.78
N PRO A 265 -27.58 22.42 -7.37
CA PRO A 265 -27.67 21.04 -7.80
C PRO A 265 -28.00 20.11 -6.62
N PRO A 266 -28.78 19.04 -6.83
CA PRO A 266 -29.30 18.20 -5.74
C PRO A 266 -28.22 17.38 -5.00
N PHE A 267 -27.02 17.30 -5.56
CA PHE A 267 -25.93 16.44 -5.10
C PHE A 267 -24.84 17.19 -4.30
N THR A 268 -24.97 18.51 -4.14
CA THR A 268 -24.01 19.31 -3.38
C THR A 268 -24.72 20.45 -2.66
N ASP A 269 -24.08 20.96 -1.60
CA ASP A 269 -24.57 22.10 -0.83
C ASP A 269 -24.03 23.46 -1.35
N ARG A 270 -23.35 23.43 -2.49
CA ARG A 270 -22.83 24.58 -3.25
C ARG A 270 -23.78 24.97 -4.36
N SER A 271 -23.73 26.24 -4.77
CA SER A 271 -24.55 26.75 -5.88
C SER A 271 -23.88 26.51 -7.24
N GLY A 272 -24.66 26.41 -8.31
CA GLY A 272 -24.14 26.29 -9.68
C GLY A 272 -23.08 27.35 -10.03
N PRO A 273 -23.28 28.65 -9.71
CA PRO A 273 -22.28 29.68 -9.97
C PRO A 273 -20.97 29.48 -9.21
N GLU A 274 -21.02 28.86 -8.02
CA GLU A 274 -19.83 28.53 -7.24
C GLU A 274 -19.08 27.37 -7.91
N LEU A 275 -19.80 26.33 -8.36
CA LEU A 275 -19.21 25.20 -9.07
C LEU A 275 -18.55 25.64 -10.38
N LEU A 276 -19.25 26.48 -11.15
CA LEU A 276 -18.73 27.08 -12.38
C LEU A 276 -17.50 27.95 -12.10
N GLY A 277 -17.52 28.73 -11.02
CA GLY A 277 -16.38 29.52 -10.59
C GLY A 277 -15.16 28.66 -10.25
N TRP A 278 -15.35 27.52 -9.58
CA TRP A 278 -14.26 26.57 -9.32
C TRP A 278 -13.75 25.91 -10.59
N ALA A 279 -14.64 25.51 -11.50
CA ALA A 279 -14.26 24.90 -12.77
C ALA A 279 -13.45 25.89 -13.63
N LEU A 280 -13.87 27.15 -13.68
CA LEU A 280 -13.15 28.21 -14.40
C LEU A 280 -11.83 28.57 -13.73
N SER A 281 -11.79 28.68 -12.39
CA SER A 281 -10.55 28.91 -11.63
C SER A 281 -9.52 27.81 -11.89
N ASN A 282 -9.97 26.55 -11.85
CA ASN A 282 -9.14 25.39 -12.13
C ASN A 282 -8.59 25.41 -13.56
N ALA A 283 -9.40 25.84 -14.52
CA ALA A 283 -9.02 25.98 -15.91
C ALA A 283 -7.98 27.10 -16.16
N LEU A 284 -8.12 28.22 -15.46
CA LEU A 284 -7.19 29.35 -15.52
C LEU A 284 -5.83 29.02 -14.89
N ASP A 285 -5.84 28.35 -13.73
CA ASP A 285 -4.62 27.91 -13.01
C ASP A 285 -3.77 26.93 -13.85
N GLN A 286 -4.43 26.05 -14.63
CA GLN A 286 -3.76 25.03 -15.44
C GLN A 286 -3.22 25.56 -16.80
N GLY A 287 -3.51 26.80 -17.16
CA GLY A 287 -2.97 27.43 -18.38
C GLY A 287 -3.42 26.83 -19.72
N SER A 288 -4.27 25.79 -19.74
CA SER A 288 -4.94 25.31 -20.95
C SER A 288 -6.02 24.24 -20.68
N LEU A 289 -7.28 24.55 -20.96
CA LEU A 289 -8.35 23.54 -21.10
C LEU A 289 -8.16 22.61 -22.31
N VAL A 290 -7.23 22.96 -23.20
CA VAL A 290 -7.00 22.32 -24.51
C VAL A 290 -5.61 21.68 -24.58
N GLY A 291 -4.78 21.92 -23.56
CA GLY A 291 -3.45 21.38 -23.38
C GLY A 291 -3.55 20.18 -22.47
N ARG A 292 -3.24 19.00 -23.03
CA ARG A 292 -3.34 17.63 -22.49
C ARG A 292 -2.78 17.36 -21.07
N THR A 293 -2.35 18.35 -20.31
CA THR A 293 -1.85 18.16 -18.95
C THR A 293 -2.99 18.40 -17.98
N THR A 294 -3.84 17.40 -17.80
CA THR A 294 -4.67 17.32 -16.60
C THR A 294 -3.76 17.46 -15.38
N TYR A 295 -4.17 18.26 -14.37
CA TYR A 295 -3.38 18.44 -13.13
C TYR A 295 -3.03 17.11 -12.45
N TYR A 296 -3.90 16.11 -12.62
CA TYR A 296 -3.55 14.71 -12.43
C TYR A 296 -4.17 13.84 -13.53
N ASP A 297 -3.35 13.10 -14.25
CA ASP A 297 -3.81 12.04 -15.14
C ASP A 297 -4.04 10.77 -14.32
N VAL A 298 -5.31 10.41 -14.13
CA VAL A 298 -5.70 9.19 -13.43
C VAL A 298 -5.42 8.03 -14.37
N GLN A 299 -4.35 7.29 -14.08
CA GLN A 299 -3.96 6.16 -14.93
C GLN A 299 -5.03 5.05 -14.90
N PRO A 300 -5.27 4.35 -16.02
CA PRO A 300 -6.28 3.29 -16.08
C PRO A 300 -6.00 2.21 -15.02
N GLN A 301 -6.97 2.03 -14.13
CA GLN A 301 -6.88 1.19 -12.92
C GLN A 301 -6.28 -0.20 -13.19
N ASN A 302 -6.87 -0.93 -14.14
CA ASN A 302 -6.67 -2.38 -14.21
C ASN A 302 -5.27 -2.77 -14.72
N ALA A 303 -4.72 -2.04 -15.69
CA ALA A 303 -3.44 -2.40 -16.30
C ALA A 303 -2.26 -2.11 -15.37
N MET A 304 -2.30 -0.98 -14.67
CA MET A 304 -1.21 -0.58 -13.78
C MET A 304 -1.17 -1.45 -12.53
N LEU A 305 -2.32 -1.82 -11.95
CA LEU A 305 -2.36 -2.66 -10.75
C LEU A 305 -1.81 -4.06 -10.97
N LEU A 306 -2.12 -4.67 -12.13
CA LEU A 306 -1.59 -5.98 -12.52
C LEU A 306 -0.06 -6.01 -12.62
N LEU A 307 0.57 -4.86 -12.88
CA LEU A 307 2.03 -4.74 -12.97
C LEU A 307 2.65 -4.29 -11.64
N VAL A 308 2.11 -3.23 -11.06
CA VAL A 308 2.72 -2.53 -9.91
C VAL A 308 2.64 -3.38 -8.65
N VAL A 309 1.51 -4.01 -8.36
CA VAL A 309 1.36 -4.85 -7.15
C VAL A 309 2.38 -5.99 -7.12
N PRO A 310 2.54 -6.83 -8.17
CA PRO A 310 3.57 -7.86 -8.19
C PRO A 310 5.00 -7.32 -8.10
N VAL A 311 5.30 -6.18 -8.74
CA VAL A 311 6.65 -5.58 -8.70
C VAL A 311 7.02 -5.18 -7.28
N PHE A 312 6.17 -4.42 -6.59
CA PHE A 312 6.46 -3.96 -5.23
C PHE A 312 6.45 -5.11 -4.21
N SER A 313 5.54 -6.07 -4.34
CA SER A 313 5.57 -7.29 -3.52
C SER A 313 6.82 -8.12 -3.76
N GLY A 314 7.28 -8.23 -5.01
CA GLY A 314 8.54 -8.88 -5.36
C GLY A 314 9.75 -8.18 -4.74
N LEU A 315 9.80 -6.84 -4.77
CA LEU A 315 10.83 -6.06 -4.09
C LEU A 315 10.83 -6.31 -2.57
N ALA A 316 9.67 -6.43 -1.94
CA ALA A 316 9.56 -6.76 -0.52
C ALA A 316 10.11 -8.16 -0.20
N VAL A 317 9.85 -9.17 -1.05
CA VAL A 317 10.43 -10.52 -0.92
C VAL A 317 11.96 -10.50 -1.05
N LEU A 318 12.50 -9.72 -2.00
CA LEU A 318 13.95 -9.56 -2.17
C LEU A 318 14.59 -8.84 -0.97
N ALA A 319 13.95 -7.78 -0.46
CA ALA A 319 14.39 -7.08 0.75
C ALA A 319 14.39 -8.01 1.97
N TYR A 320 13.35 -8.85 2.10
CA TYR A 320 13.30 -9.90 3.13
C TYR A 320 14.47 -10.86 3.02
N ALA A 321 14.72 -11.41 1.83
CA ALA A 321 15.81 -12.36 1.64
C ALA A 321 17.16 -11.74 2.03
N ALA A 322 17.43 -10.51 1.59
CA ALA A 322 18.65 -9.77 1.96
C ALA A 322 18.76 -9.58 3.49
N ALA A 323 17.70 -9.08 4.14
CA ALA A 323 17.69 -8.86 5.59
C ALA A 323 17.87 -10.17 6.38
N PHE A 324 17.17 -11.23 5.97
CA PHE A 324 17.23 -12.54 6.60
C PHE A 324 18.63 -13.14 6.54
N PHE A 325 19.27 -13.13 5.37
CA PHE A 325 20.63 -13.67 5.23
C PHE A 325 21.67 -12.83 5.99
N GLN A 326 21.52 -11.50 6.05
CA GLN A 326 22.42 -10.65 6.83
C GLN A 326 22.26 -10.86 8.33
N LEU A 327 21.02 -10.89 8.84
CA LEU A 327 20.76 -11.13 10.26
C LEU A 327 21.17 -12.55 10.69
N LYS A 328 21.01 -13.55 9.82
CA LYS A 328 21.49 -14.92 10.08
C LYS A 328 23.02 -14.97 10.27
N ARG A 329 23.78 -14.09 9.61
CA ARG A 329 25.25 -14.01 9.76
C ARG A 329 25.69 -13.49 11.13
N LEU A 330 24.86 -12.71 11.81
CA LEU A 330 25.21 -12.06 13.09
C LEU A 330 25.20 -13.01 14.31
N ARG A 331 24.86 -14.31 14.13
CA ARG A 331 24.93 -15.37 15.17
C ARG A 331 24.31 -15.00 16.54
N LEU A 332 23.25 -14.20 16.56
CA LEU A 332 22.57 -13.79 17.80
C LEU A 332 21.76 -14.96 18.42
N ARG A 333 22.37 -15.69 19.35
CA ARG A 333 21.84 -16.94 19.95
C ARG A 333 20.44 -16.78 20.56
N GLY A 334 20.19 -15.72 21.32
CA GLY A 334 18.89 -15.48 21.97
C GLY A 334 17.78 -15.01 21.03
N TRP A 335 18.13 -14.51 19.85
CA TRP A 335 17.19 -13.84 18.94
C TRP A 335 16.82 -14.69 17.72
N ARG A 336 17.34 -15.93 17.62
CA ARG A 336 17.22 -16.77 16.43
C ARG A 336 15.77 -16.98 15.96
N HIS A 337 14.83 -17.17 16.89
CA HIS A 337 13.40 -17.31 16.58
C HIS A 337 12.73 -16.00 16.09
N ARG A 338 13.30 -14.84 16.46
CA ARG A 338 12.79 -13.51 16.06
C ARG A 338 13.38 -13.02 14.75
N ILE A 339 14.50 -13.60 14.27
CA ILE A 339 15.18 -13.14 13.05
C ILE A 339 14.24 -13.10 11.85
N CYS A 340 13.38 -14.11 11.66
CA CYS A 340 12.42 -14.14 10.55
C CYS A 340 11.45 -12.96 10.61
N TRP A 341 10.86 -12.70 11.78
CA TRP A 341 9.88 -11.63 11.96
C TRP A 341 10.52 -10.24 11.92
N LEU A 342 11.75 -10.08 12.40
CA LEU A 342 12.52 -8.85 12.26
C LEU A 342 12.87 -8.56 10.80
N SER A 343 13.25 -9.61 10.05
CA SER A 343 13.52 -9.50 8.62
C SER A 343 12.26 -9.14 7.83
N ALA A 344 11.11 -9.73 8.19
CA ALA A 344 9.81 -9.40 7.62
C ALA A 344 9.40 -7.96 7.93
N GLY A 345 9.55 -7.51 9.18
CA GLY A 345 9.29 -6.13 9.57
C GLY A 345 10.18 -5.14 8.82
N ALA A 346 11.48 -5.41 8.73
CA ALA A 346 12.41 -4.58 7.97
C ALA A 346 12.06 -4.53 6.48
N ALA A 347 11.71 -5.67 5.88
CA ALA A 347 11.30 -5.75 4.48
C ALA A 347 10.01 -4.97 4.20
N ALA A 348 9.02 -5.03 5.10
CA ALA A 348 7.80 -4.25 4.99
C ALA A 348 8.10 -2.75 5.05
N VAL A 349 8.91 -2.30 6.01
CA VAL A 349 9.29 -0.87 6.13
C VAL A 349 10.02 -0.39 4.89
N ILE A 350 10.98 -1.16 4.37
CA ILE A 350 11.71 -0.82 3.14
C ILE A 350 10.74 -0.76 1.95
N GLY A 351 9.89 -1.78 1.79
CA GLY A 351 8.90 -1.82 0.70
C GLY A 351 7.96 -0.62 0.74
N LEU A 352 7.42 -0.27 1.91
CA LEU A 352 6.54 0.88 2.09
C LEU A 352 7.26 2.22 1.82
N ALA A 353 8.54 2.33 2.17
CA ALA A 353 9.33 3.52 1.85
C ALA A 353 9.53 3.69 0.33
N ILE A 354 9.76 2.59 -0.40
CA ILE A 354 9.88 2.62 -1.87
C ILE A 354 8.53 2.99 -2.51
N VAL A 355 7.42 2.43 -2.01
CA VAL A 355 6.06 2.81 -2.46
C VAL A 355 5.83 4.30 -2.22
N ALA A 356 6.10 4.82 -1.02
CA ALA A 356 5.93 6.24 -0.71
C ALA A 356 6.78 7.15 -1.61
N MET A 357 8.03 6.76 -1.90
CA MET A 357 8.90 7.49 -2.82
C MET A 357 8.34 7.48 -4.26
N PHE A 358 7.82 6.35 -4.71
CA PHE A 358 7.18 6.23 -6.02
C PHE A 358 5.90 7.05 -6.14
N GLU A 359 5.03 7.02 -5.12
CA GLU A 359 3.82 7.85 -5.08
C GLU A 359 4.16 9.35 -5.03
N THR A 360 5.20 9.72 -4.28
CA THR A 360 5.70 11.11 -4.26
C THR A 360 6.17 11.54 -5.64
N TRP A 361 6.86 10.66 -6.37
CA TRP A 361 7.30 10.92 -7.73
C TRP A 361 6.12 11.02 -8.72
N LEU A 362 5.11 10.15 -8.61
CA LEU A 362 3.89 10.24 -9.42
C LEU A 362 3.16 11.55 -9.15
N LEU A 363 2.99 11.91 -7.89
CA LEU A 363 2.36 13.17 -7.48
C LEU A 363 3.12 14.38 -8.03
N ALA A 364 4.45 14.38 -7.96
CA ALA A 364 5.30 15.42 -8.53
C ALA A 364 5.25 15.47 -10.06
N SER A 365 4.88 14.36 -10.71
CA SER A 365 4.75 14.22 -12.16
C SER A 365 3.30 14.40 -12.65
N HIS A 366 2.38 14.87 -11.79
CA HIS A 366 0.97 15.04 -12.15
C HIS A 366 0.28 13.72 -12.60
N HIS A 367 0.66 12.60 -12.00
CA HIS A 367 0.00 11.31 -12.18
C HIS A 367 -0.58 10.85 -10.84
N LEU A 368 -1.81 10.32 -10.86
CA LEU A 368 -2.41 9.68 -9.69
C LEU A 368 -2.63 8.21 -9.97
N GLN A 369 -2.09 7.37 -9.09
CA GLN A 369 -2.36 5.96 -9.11
C GLN A 369 -3.61 5.66 -8.28
N PRO A 370 -4.62 5.00 -8.86
CA PRO A 370 -5.70 4.44 -8.07
C PRO A 370 -5.19 3.20 -7.30
N GLN A 371 -5.67 3.01 -6.06
CA GLN A 371 -5.42 1.83 -5.22
C GLN A 371 -4.01 1.67 -4.63
N VAL A 372 -3.45 2.74 -4.07
CA VAL A 372 -2.23 2.68 -3.24
C VAL A 372 -2.40 1.70 -2.07
N SER A 373 -3.59 1.63 -1.50
CA SER A 373 -3.95 0.68 -0.44
C SER A 373 -3.69 -0.78 -0.80
N LEU A 374 -3.96 -1.19 -2.05
CA LEU A 374 -3.76 -2.55 -2.52
C LEU A 374 -2.27 -2.88 -2.67
N ILE A 375 -1.45 -1.92 -3.11
CA ILE A 375 0.01 -2.07 -3.20
C ILE A 375 0.61 -2.21 -1.80
N VAL A 376 0.20 -1.36 -0.86
CA VAL A 376 0.60 -1.41 0.55
C VAL A 376 0.26 -2.76 1.17
N LEU A 377 -0.97 -3.25 0.95
CA LEU A 377 -1.41 -4.56 1.43
C LEU A 377 -0.57 -5.68 0.82
N GLY A 378 -0.28 -5.61 -0.49
CA GLY A 378 0.58 -6.57 -1.19
C GLY A 378 1.98 -6.65 -0.57
N VAL A 379 2.62 -5.51 -0.34
CA VAL A 379 3.94 -5.41 0.30
C VAL A 379 3.93 -6.05 1.70
N VAL A 380 2.95 -5.69 2.53
CA VAL A 380 2.84 -6.19 3.92
C VAL A 380 2.58 -7.70 3.94
N LEU A 381 1.66 -8.20 3.13
CA LEU A 381 1.36 -9.63 3.02
C LEU A 381 2.56 -10.42 2.51
N ALA A 382 3.24 -9.95 1.46
CA ALA A 382 4.41 -10.61 0.90
C ALA A 382 5.56 -10.69 1.92
N ALA A 383 5.81 -9.61 2.67
CA ALA A 383 6.80 -9.60 3.75
C ALA A 383 6.43 -10.57 4.89
N GLY A 384 5.17 -10.56 5.32
CA GLY A 384 4.66 -11.46 6.38
C GLY A 384 4.77 -12.94 6.01
N LEU A 385 4.32 -13.32 4.81
CA LEU A 385 4.41 -14.69 4.31
C LEU A 385 5.86 -15.14 4.10
N SER A 386 6.76 -14.21 3.73
CA SER A 386 8.20 -14.49 3.68
C SER A 386 8.76 -14.80 5.08
N GLY A 387 8.29 -14.08 6.11
CA GLY A 387 8.58 -14.38 7.51
C GLY A 387 8.12 -15.77 7.95
N VAL A 388 6.88 -16.17 7.58
CA VAL A 388 6.36 -17.52 7.81
C VAL A 388 7.27 -18.56 7.14
N ARG A 389 7.65 -18.34 5.88
CA ARG A 389 8.57 -19.25 5.17
C ARG A 389 9.92 -19.34 5.85
N GLY A 390 10.51 -18.23 6.27
CA GLY A 390 11.77 -18.22 7.00
C GLY A 390 11.69 -19.00 8.32
N SER A 391 10.58 -18.88 9.04
CA SER A 391 10.33 -19.67 10.26
C SER A 391 10.30 -21.16 9.95
N GLN A 392 9.64 -21.58 8.88
CA GLN A 392 9.64 -22.98 8.43
C GLN A 392 11.04 -23.45 8.06
N VAL A 393 11.84 -22.64 7.35
CA VAL A 393 13.24 -22.99 7.03
C VAL A 393 14.05 -23.24 8.30
N LEU A 394 13.94 -22.35 9.30
CA LEU A 394 14.67 -22.53 10.56
C LEU A 394 14.22 -23.78 11.33
N TYR A 395 12.93 -24.11 11.28
CA TYR A 395 12.37 -25.32 11.89
C TYR A 395 12.82 -26.60 11.17
N GLU A 396 12.84 -26.58 9.83
CA GLU A 396 13.37 -27.67 9.00
C GLU A 396 14.86 -27.87 9.27
N GLU A 397 15.65 -26.79 9.35
CA GLU A 397 17.06 -26.82 9.73
C GLU A 397 17.26 -27.41 11.13
N SER A 398 16.43 -27.06 12.12
CA SER A 398 16.55 -27.62 13.47
C SER A 398 16.17 -29.10 13.54
N HIS A 399 15.20 -29.55 12.75
CA HIS A 399 14.77 -30.97 12.72
C HIS A 399 15.72 -31.86 11.93
N ALA A 400 16.30 -31.36 10.84
CA ALA A 400 17.36 -32.06 10.12
C ALA A 400 18.60 -32.28 11.01
N ILE A 401 18.76 -31.42 12.02
CA ILE A 401 19.79 -31.50 13.04
C ILE A 401 19.39 -32.49 14.16
N SER A 402 18.10 -32.61 14.50
CA SER A 402 17.60 -33.44 15.62
C SER A 402 17.13 -34.85 15.28
N ALA A 403 17.13 -35.29 14.02
CA ALA A 403 16.85 -36.67 13.66
C ALA A 403 18.05 -37.58 14.02
N ALA A 404 18.30 -37.76 15.31
CA ALA A 404 18.93 -38.99 15.79
C ALA A 404 17.90 -40.13 15.58
N PRO A 405 18.30 -41.31 15.09
CA PRO A 405 17.44 -42.50 15.14
C PRO A 405 16.99 -42.74 16.59
N GLU A 406 15.91 -43.52 16.82
CA GLU A 406 15.63 -44.09 18.15
C GLU A 406 16.96 -44.51 18.79
N GLU A 407 17.30 -43.95 19.96
CA GLU A 407 18.63 -44.07 20.56
C GLU A 407 18.90 -45.52 20.99
N THR A 408 19.31 -46.36 20.05
CA THR A 408 19.96 -47.63 20.33
C THR A 408 21.37 -47.30 20.80
N TYR A 409 21.54 -47.26 22.12
CA TYR A 409 22.84 -47.07 22.73
C TYR A 409 23.65 -48.36 22.61
N ASP A 410 24.59 -48.40 21.67
CA ASP A 410 25.52 -49.52 21.51
C ASP A 410 26.59 -49.54 22.61
N TYR A 411 26.88 -48.39 23.23
CA TYR A 411 27.90 -48.23 24.25
C TYR A 411 27.38 -47.50 25.49
N ASP A 412 27.81 -47.94 26.66
CA ASP A 412 27.59 -47.23 27.92
C ASP A 412 28.49 -45.98 27.97
N VAL A 413 29.76 -46.08 27.53
CA VAL A 413 30.75 -45.01 27.65
C VAL A 413 31.59 -44.86 26.38
N PHE A 414 31.73 -43.64 25.88
CA PHE A 414 32.70 -43.25 24.86
C PHE A 414 33.90 -42.54 25.50
N ILE A 415 35.12 -42.96 25.23
CA ILE A 415 36.32 -42.25 25.69
C ILE A 415 36.97 -41.51 24.52
N SER A 416 36.95 -40.18 24.56
CA SER A 416 37.61 -39.32 23.57
C SER A 416 38.96 -38.89 24.11
N TYR A 417 40.05 -39.14 23.37
CA TYR A 417 41.40 -38.81 23.84
C TYR A 417 42.38 -38.54 22.69
N ALA A 418 43.46 -37.83 22.98
CA ALA A 418 44.56 -37.66 22.03
C ALA A 418 45.41 -38.93 21.96
N HIS A 419 45.71 -39.41 20.76
CA HIS A 419 46.44 -40.66 20.55
C HIS A 419 47.81 -40.68 21.24
N GLU A 420 48.47 -39.53 21.36
CA GLU A 420 49.74 -39.37 22.07
C GLU A 420 49.63 -39.73 23.57
N GLU A 421 48.44 -39.70 24.14
CA GLU A 421 48.18 -40.00 25.55
C GLU A 421 47.67 -41.42 25.81
N ARG A 422 47.59 -42.24 24.76
CA ARG A 422 46.97 -43.57 24.80
C ARG A 422 47.38 -44.43 25.98
N ALA A 423 48.68 -44.51 26.27
CA ALA A 423 49.19 -45.37 27.34
C ALA A 423 48.60 -44.97 28.71
N TRP A 424 48.60 -43.66 28.98
CA TRP A 424 48.07 -43.14 30.23
C TRP A 424 46.55 -43.32 30.31
N VAL A 425 45.83 -42.97 29.24
CA VAL A 425 44.35 -43.12 29.18
C VAL A 425 43.94 -44.57 29.30
N PHE A 426 44.68 -45.50 28.71
CA PHE A 426 44.40 -46.93 28.80
C PHE A 426 44.43 -47.42 30.25
N GLU A 427 45.48 -47.05 30.98
CA GLU A 427 45.70 -47.48 32.36
C GLU A 427 44.78 -46.76 33.36
N HIS A 428 44.62 -45.45 33.21
CA HIS A 428 44.00 -44.62 34.24
C HIS A 428 42.54 -44.27 33.98
N VAL A 429 42.04 -44.44 32.74
CA VAL A 429 40.65 -44.11 32.38
C VAL A 429 39.92 -45.34 31.85
N PHE A 430 40.43 -45.94 30.77
CA PHE A 430 39.77 -47.07 30.11
C PHE A 430 39.70 -48.32 30.98
N ALA A 431 40.81 -48.75 31.59
CA ALA A 431 40.82 -49.96 32.42
C ALA A 431 39.83 -49.87 33.61
N PRO A 432 39.75 -48.77 34.38
CA PRO A 432 38.70 -48.57 35.39
C PRO A 432 37.28 -48.72 34.85
N PHE A 433 36.94 -48.10 33.71
CA PHE A 433 35.61 -48.23 33.11
C PHE A 433 35.32 -49.64 32.58
N ARG A 434 36.30 -50.30 31.95
CA ARG A 434 36.19 -51.67 31.43
C ARG A 434 35.99 -52.69 32.56
N ASP A 435 36.67 -52.49 33.67
CA ASP A 435 36.69 -53.44 34.79
C ASP A 435 35.50 -53.23 35.75
N ALA A 436 34.81 -52.10 35.65
CA ALA A 436 33.57 -51.83 36.35
C ALA A 436 32.45 -52.84 36.00
N ARG A 437 31.63 -53.16 36.99
CA ARG A 437 30.46 -54.03 36.86
C ARG A 437 29.25 -53.31 37.41
N LEU A 438 28.12 -53.48 36.74
CA LEU A 438 26.82 -53.12 37.27
C LEU A 438 26.40 -54.14 38.35
N PRO A 439 25.39 -53.82 39.18
CA PRO A 439 24.89 -54.72 40.23
C PRO A 439 24.40 -56.08 39.71
N ASP A 440 23.98 -56.15 38.45
CA ASP A 440 23.57 -57.37 37.74
C ASP A 440 24.77 -58.24 37.27
N GLY A 441 26.01 -57.80 37.51
CA GLY A 441 27.24 -58.46 37.08
C GLY A 441 27.68 -58.14 35.64
N ARG A 442 26.91 -57.34 34.89
CA ARG A 442 27.25 -56.92 33.52
C ARG A 442 28.44 -55.95 33.51
N LYS A 443 29.36 -56.13 32.55
CA LYS A 443 30.45 -55.17 32.30
C LYS A 443 29.92 -53.95 31.54
N LEU A 444 30.48 -52.77 31.79
CA LEU A 444 30.20 -51.60 30.95
C LEU A 444 30.71 -51.84 29.52
N THR A 445 29.90 -51.47 28.53
CA THR A 445 30.33 -51.44 27.12
C THR A 445 31.04 -50.11 26.83
N VAL A 446 32.36 -50.16 26.68
CA VAL A 446 33.19 -48.96 26.51
C VAL A 446 33.72 -48.90 25.08
N PHE A 447 33.40 -47.84 24.36
CA PHE A 447 34.07 -47.51 23.11
C PHE A 447 35.41 -46.82 23.42
N PHE A 448 36.50 -47.50 23.07
CA PHE A 448 37.87 -46.99 23.18
C PHE A 448 38.60 -47.23 21.87
N ASP A 449 38.93 -46.16 21.16
CA ASP A 449 39.62 -46.27 19.87
C ASP A 449 41.03 -46.83 20.10
N THR A 450 41.30 -48.04 19.60
CA THR A 450 42.57 -48.76 19.79
C THR A 450 43.44 -48.81 18.54
N SER A 451 43.21 -47.91 17.57
CA SER A 451 43.99 -47.77 16.32
C SER A 451 43.83 -48.90 15.30
N SER A 452 42.74 -49.69 15.34
CA SER A 452 42.47 -50.73 14.34
C SER A 452 41.49 -50.30 13.23
N ILE A 453 40.98 -49.07 13.23
CA ILE A 453 40.13 -48.58 12.13
C ILE A 453 41.07 -48.22 10.96
N ARG A 454 41.17 -49.13 9.98
CA ARG A 454 41.97 -48.92 8.77
C ARG A 454 41.62 -47.57 8.13
N ALA A 455 42.64 -46.77 7.84
CA ALA A 455 42.47 -45.52 7.11
C ALA A 455 41.88 -45.82 5.71
N GLY A 456 40.63 -45.42 5.49
CA GLY A 456 39.91 -45.62 4.23
C GLY A 456 38.43 -45.96 4.45
N ALA A 457 37.56 -45.05 4.00
CA ALA A 457 36.09 -45.15 3.97
C ALA A 457 35.38 -45.53 5.29
N GLY A 458 35.00 -44.50 6.06
CA GLY A 458 33.98 -44.64 7.12
C GLY A 458 34.45 -44.36 8.55
N TRP A 459 35.75 -44.18 8.81
CA TRP A 459 36.25 -43.98 10.17
C TRP A 459 35.59 -42.79 10.90
N GLN A 460 35.45 -41.64 10.21
CA GLN A 460 34.76 -40.46 10.77
C GLN A 460 33.28 -40.73 11.06
N THR A 461 32.65 -41.55 10.22
CA THR A 461 31.25 -41.97 10.40
C THR A 461 31.12 -42.91 11.58
N THR A 462 32.03 -43.88 11.74
CA THR A 462 32.04 -44.82 12.87
C THR A 462 32.21 -44.12 14.21
N LEU A 463 33.16 -43.19 14.32
CA LEU A 463 33.38 -42.41 15.55
C LEU A 463 32.24 -41.44 15.83
N SER A 464 31.70 -40.80 14.79
CA SER A 464 30.49 -39.97 14.89
C SER A 464 29.29 -40.77 15.40
N LEU A 465 29.08 -41.96 14.87
CA LEU A 465 28.02 -42.87 15.28
C LEU A 465 28.27 -43.38 16.70
N ALA A 466 29.52 -43.69 17.07
CA ALA A 466 29.86 -44.13 18.42
C ALA A 466 29.57 -43.06 19.47
N ILE A 467 29.84 -41.77 19.20
CA ILE A 467 29.48 -40.65 20.09
C ILE A 467 27.95 -40.56 20.27
N ASP A 468 27.19 -40.66 19.17
CA ASP A 468 25.74 -40.62 19.21
C ASP A 468 25.16 -41.86 19.93
N ALA A 469 25.77 -43.03 19.72
CA ALA A 469 25.37 -44.32 20.31
C ALA A 469 25.91 -44.57 21.73
N SER A 470 26.60 -43.60 22.35
CA SER A 470 27.13 -43.74 23.71
C SER A 470 26.32 -42.96 24.74
N ARG A 471 25.99 -43.56 25.88
CA ARG A 471 25.21 -42.88 26.94
C ARG A 471 26.01 -41.78 27.63
N PHE A 472 27.27 -42.08 27.93
CA PHE A 472 28.21 -41.14 28.55
C PHE A 472 29.43 -40.93 27.65
N ILE A 473 30.01 -39.74 27.72
CA ILE A 473 31.20 -39.35 26.95
C ILE A 473 32.23 -38.82 27.93
N VAL A 474 33.42 -39.41 27.93
CA VAL A 474 34.54 -39.07 28.83
C VAL A 474 35.67 -38.51 27.97
N PRO A 475 35.70 -37.20 27.71
CA PRO A 475 36.81 -36.58 27.01
C PRO A 475 37.99 -36.35 27.96
N VAL A 476 39.18 -36.75 27.53
CA VAL A 476 40.42 -36.50 28.28
C VAL A 476 41.06 -35.22 27.77
N TYR A 477 40.85 -34.13 28.50
CA TYR A 477 41.38 -32.81 28.16
C TYR A 477 42.86 -32.74 28.49
N SER A 478 43.65 -32.47 27.46
CA SER A 478 45.08 -32.22 27.54
C SER A 478 45.51 -31.26 26.45
N GLU A 479 46.77 -30.85 26.51
CA GLU A 479 47.34 -29.94 25.51
C GLU A 479 47.36 -30.59 24.12
N SER A 480 47.61 -31.91 24.04
CA SER A 480 47.53 -32.67 22.78
C SER A 480 46.09 -32.83 22.31
N TYR A 481 45.13 -33.06 23.22
CA TYR A 481 43.70 -33.18 22.89
C TYR A 481 43.19 -31.96 22.13
N PHE A 482 43.40 -30.77 22.68
CA PHE A 482 42.92 -29.54 22.02
C PHE A 482 43.75 -29.12 20.81
N ARG A 483 44.91 -29.72 20.54
CA ARG A 483 45.66 -29.47 19.29
C ARG A 483 45.11 -30.28 18.12
N GLN A 484 44.54 -31.46 18.37
CA GLN A 484 44.06 -32.34 17.33
C GLN A 484 42.70 -31.86 16.77
N PRO A 485 42.59 -31.56 15.45
CA PRO A 485 41.32 -31.14 14.86
C PRO A 485 40.18 -32.15 15.05
N TYR A 486 40.53 -33.42 15.16
CA TYR A 486 39.56 -34.50 15.33
C TYR A 486 38.95 -34.51 16.73
N CYS A 487 39.77 -34.44 17.78
CA CYS A 487 39.30 -34.33 19.16
C CYS A 487 38.41 -33.08 19.35
N ARG A 488 38.71 -31.96 18.68
CA ARG A 488 37.83 -30.78 18.64
C ARG A 488 36.47 -31.06 18.02
N PHE A 489 36.43 -31.84 16.95
CA PHE A 489 35.18 -32.26 16.31
C PHE A 489 34.36 -33.15 17.24
N GLU A 490 35.00 -34.14 17.87
CA GLU A 490 34.34 -35.05 18.82
C GLU A 490 33.75 -34.31 20.02
N ILE A 491 34.54 -33.44 20.67
CA ILE A 491 34.05 -32.69 21.83
C ILE A 491 32.97 -31.68 21.45
N SER A 492 33.00 -31.10 20.24
CA SER A 492 31.91 -30.25 19.75
C SER A 492 30.60 -31.04 19.60
N ARG A 493 30.68 -32.30 19.17
CA ARG A 493 29.51 -33.17 19.02
C ARG A 493 29.00 -33.62 20.39
N ALA A 494 29.90 -34.01 21.29
CA ALA A 494 29.58 -34.37 22.68
C ALA A 494 28.94 -33.20 23.44
N HIS A 495 29.51 -32.00 23.32
CA HIS A 495 28.95 -30.77 23.89
C HIS A 495 27.55 -30.51 23.37
N ARG A 496 27.33 -30.65 22.07
CA ARG A 496 25.99 -30.53 21.48
C ARG A 496 25.01 -31.54 22.08
N LYS A 497 25.43 -32.79 22.30
CA LYS A 497 24.61 -33.82 22.95
C LYS A 497 24.27 -33.45 24.39
N TRP A 498 25.23 -32.93 25.15
CA TRP A 498 25.02 -32.41 26.50
C TRP A 498 24.03 -31.23 26.53
N VAL A 499 24.18 -30.25 25.62
CA VAL A 499 23.25 -29.11 25.51
C VAL A 499 21.81 -29.58 25.21
N LEU A 500 21.65 -30.61 24.38
CA LEU A 500 20.32 -31.14 24.03
C LEU A 500 19.70 -31.97 25.16
N ALA A 501 20.51 -32.74 25.89
CA ALA A 501 20.06 -33.55 27.03
C ALA A 501 19.81 -32.69 28.29
N GLY A 502 20.28 -31.45 28.31
CA GLY A 502 20.21 -30.53 29.45
C GLY A 502 21.38 -30.72 30.43
N GLU A 503 21.70 -29.66 31.17
CA GLU A 503 22.85 -29.61 32.09
C GLU A 503 22.83 -30.73 33.15
N GLU A 504 21.63 -31.06 33.64
CA GLU A 504 21.41 -32.12 34.65
C GLU A 504 21.78 -33.53 34.14
N SER A 505 21.77 -33.73 32.81
CA SER A 505 22.10 -35.02 32.20
C SER A 505 23.52 -35.47 32.53
N ARG A 506 24.46 -34.52 32.71
CA ARG A 506 25.90 -34.77 32.91
C ARG A 506 26.43 -35.92 32.03
N CYS A 507 25.96 -36.00 30.79
CA CYS A 507 26.35 -37.07 29.88
C CYS A 507 27.77 -36.88 29.32
N VAL A 508 28.40 -35.73 29.57
CA VAL A 508 29.81 -35.47 29.27
C VAL A 508 30.57 -35.29 30.60
N LEU A 509 31.62 -36.09 30.80
CA LEU A 509 32.39 -36.18 32.04
C LEU A 509 33.89 -35.93 31.75
N PRO A 510 34.33 -34.67 31.62
CA PRO A 510 35.70 -34.36 31.22
C PRO A 510 36.73 -34.70 32.30
N VAL A 511 37.80 -35.37 31.90
CA VAL A 511 38.98 -35.62 32.75
C VAL A 511 40.11 -34.72 32.28
N VAL A 512 40.52 -33.74 33.08
CA VAL A 512 41.64 -32.85 32.72
C VAL A 512 42.95 -33.47 33.18
N ARG A 513 43.96 -33.44 32.32
CA ARG A 513 45.33 -33.85 32.61
C ARG A 513 46.29 -32.71 32.29
N GLY A 514 47.11 -32.33 33.26
CA GLY A 514 47.95 -31.14 33.21
C GLY A 514 47.11 -29.85 33.30
N HIS A 515 47.60 -28.81 32.63
CA HIS A 515 46.94 -27.49 32.60
C HIS A 515 46.71 -27.01 31.16
N PRO A 516 45.89 -27.72 30.37
CA PRO A 516 45.58 -27.30 29.01
C PRO A 516 44.76 -26.01 29.01
N ALA A 517 44.98 -25.17 27.99
CA ALA A 517 44.05 -24.09 27.70
C ALA A 517 42.74 -24.69 27.16
N ILE A 518 41.69 -24.71 27.99
CA ILE A 518 40.38 -25.24 27.59
C ILE A 518 39.83 -24.40 26.43
N TRP A 519 39.36 -25.09 25.40
CA TRP A 519 38.81 -24.44 24.22
C TRP A 519 37.48 -23.76 24.56
N ALA A 520 37.37 -22.46 24.26
CA ALA A 520 36.21 -21.60 24.57
C ALA A 520 34.86 -22.06 23.98
N ALA A 521 34.84 -23.11 23.14
CA ALA A 521 33.59 -23.69 22.65
C ALA A 521 32.95 -24.66 23.66
N VAL A 522 33.71 -25.13 24.66
CA VAL A 522 33.31 -26.21 25.59
C VAL A 522 33.77 -25.91 27.04
N ASP A 523 34.05 -24.64 27.35
CA ASP A 523 34.42 -24.15 28.68
C ASP A 523 33.22 -24.02 29.63
N ASP A 524 32.01 -24.20 29.12
CA ASP A 524 30.76 -24.31 29.86
C ASP A 524 30.54 -25.72 30.44
N ILE A 525 31.34 -26.71 30.07
CA ILE A 525 31.34 -28.03 30.70
C ILE A 525 32.27 -28.02 31.91
N GLN A 526 31.73 -28.31 33.09
CA GLN A 526 32.52 -28.44 34.31
C GLN A 526 33.55 -29.58 34.17
N ALA A 527 34.84 -29.23 34.19
CA ALA A 527 35.95 -30.15 34.06
C ALA A 527 36.80 -30.15 35.33
N LEU A 528 37.24 -31.32 35.80
CA LEU A 528 38.11 -31.45 36.96
C LEU A 528 39.45 -32.06 36.53
N SER A 529 40.54 -31.61 37.18
CA SER A 529 41.86 -32.17 36.95
C SER A 529 42.08 -33.44 37.76
N VAL A 530 42.61 -34.47 37.10
CA VAL A 530 43.07 -35.69 37.77
C VAL A 530 44.32 -35.43 38.62
N ASP A 531 45.07 -34.37 38.31
CA ASP A 531 46.26 -33.99 39.09
C ASP A 531 45.87 -33.42 40.46
N ASP A 532 44.75 -32.70 40.53
CA ASP A 532 44.18 -32.16 41.78
C ASP A 532 43.28 -33.19 42.50
N HIS A 533 42.71 -34.12 41.73
CA HIS A 533 41.76 -35.12 42.19
C HIS A 533 42.11 -36.52 41.65
N PRO A 534 43.05 -37.25 42.28
CA PRO A 534 43.52 -38.54 41.77
C PRO A 534 42.44 -39.63 41.75
N ASP A 535 41.35 -39.46 42.52
CA ASP A 535 40.19 -40.36 42.58
C ASP A 535 39.10 -40.02 41.55
N LEU A 536 39.27 -38.98 40.73
CA LEU A 536 38.25 -38.44 39.81
C LEU A 536 37.64 -39.51 38.89
N VAL A 537 38.48 -40.33 38.26
CA VAL A 537 38.00 -41.36 37.34
C VAL A 537 37.15 -42.40 38.06
N LEU A 538 37.55 -42.82 39.28
CA LEU A 538 36.77 -43.77 40.06
C LEU A 538 35.42 -43.19 40.48
N ARG A 539 35.36 -41.87 40.76
CA ARG A 539 34.10 -41.17 40.99
C ARG A 539 33.20 -41.15 39.76
N TYR A 540 33.76 -40.90 38.57
CA TYR A 540 32.99 -40.97 37.32
C TYR A 540 32.51 -42.40 37.01
N VAL A 541 33.34 -43.42 37.27
CA VAL A 541 32.92 -44.83 37.15
C VAL A 541 31.74 -45.13 38.08
N ALA A 542 31.83 -44.73 39.35
CA ALA A 542 30.75 -44.92 40.31
C ALA A 542 29.46 -44.18 39.91
N GLU A 543 29.57 -42.94 39.44
CA GLU A 543 28.44 -42.15 38.94
C GLU A 543 27.76 -42.80 37.73
N VAL A 544 28.54 -43.29 36.76
CA VAL A 544 28.00 -43.99 35.59
C VAL A 544 27.31 -45.29 35.99
N VAL A 545 27.92 -46.10 36.86
CA VAL A 545 27.35 -47.36 37.37
C VAL A 545 26.03 -47.11 38.09
N ASP A 546 25.97 -46.14 39.00
CA ASP A 546 24.76 -45.78 39.73
C ASP A 546 23.63 -45.31 38.78
N ARG A 547 23.93 -44.43 37.83
CA ARG A 547 22.94 -43.93 36.86
C ARG A 547 22.40 -45.03 35.95
N LEU A 548 23.26 -45.91 35.44
CA LEU A 548 22.83 -47.03 34.61
C LEU A 548 22.00 -48.05 35.39
N SER A 549 22.32 -48.27 36.67
CA SER A 549 21.58 -49.19 37.55
C SER A 549 20.16 -48.70 37.86
N ARG A 550 19.94 -47.39 37.94
CA ARG A 550 18.60 -46.81 38.14
C ARG A 550 17.71 -46.99 36.92
N ASN A 551 18.27 -46.87 35.72
CA ASN A 551 17.51 -47.01 34.47
C ASN A 551 17.10 -48.46 34.19
N THR A 552 17.86 -49.45 34.66
CA THR A 552 17.49 -50.87 34.54
C THR A 552 16.35 -51.31 35.47
N GLY A 553 15.97 -50.47 36.45
CA GLY A 553 14.88 -50.77 37.40
C GLY A 553 13.50 -50.31 36.95
N THR A 554 13.39 -49.63 35.80
CA THR A 554 12.15 -49.01 35.31
C THR A 554 11.61 -49.63 34.02
N ASP A 555 12.23 -50.70 33.50
CA ASP A 555 11.60 -51.46 32.43
C ASP A 555 10.42 -52.27 33.02
N PRO A 556 9.17 -52.06 32.56
CA PRO A 556 8.06 -52.91 32.97
C PRO A 556 8.39 -54.35 32.55
N PRO A 557 8.08 -55.36 33.38
CA PRO A 557 8.30 -56.75 33.01
C PRO A 557 7.60 -57.00 31.68
N ASP A 558 8.36 -57.56 30.72
CA ASP A 558 7.89 -57.98 29.42
C ASP A 558 6.52 -58.65 29.56
N ALA A 559 5.51 -58.05 28.93
CA ALA A 559 4.19 -58.63 28.82
C ALA A 559 4.34 -59.95 28.06
N GLU A 560 4.27 -61.05 28.82
CA GLU A 560 4.17 -62.40 28.31
C GLU A 560 3.10 -62.50 27.22
N ALA A 561 3.47 -63.23 26.18
CA ALA A 561 2.59 -63.68 25.12
C ALA A 561 1.30 -64.30 25.67
N GLY A 562 0.16 -63.71 25.31
CA GLY A 562 -1.17 -64.27 25.54
C GLY A 562 -1.91 -64.44 24.22
N ALA A 563 -1.96 -65.69 23.75
CA ALA A 563 -2.78 -66.12 22.64
C ALA A 563 -4.28 -65.85 22.88
N SER A 564 -4.94 -65.23 21.90
CA SER A 564 -6.28 -65.61 21.40
C SER A 564 -6.59 -64.86 20.12
#